data_AF-A0A3C1CKC0-F1
#
_entry.id   AF-A0A3C1CKC0-F1
#
_cell.length_a   1.000
_cell.length_b   1.000
_cell.length_c   1.000
_cell.angle_alpha   90.00
_cell.angle_beta   90.00
_cell.angle_gamma   90.00
#
_symmetry.space_group_name_H-M   'P 1'
#
loop_
_entity.id
_entity.type
_entity.pdbx_description
1 polymer ?
#
loop_
_entity_poly.entity_id
_entity_poly.type
_entity_poly.pdbx_seq_one_letter_code
_entity_poly.pdbx_strand_id
1 'polypeptide(L)'
;MPVWLTDAEYRTLSAACARLIPTDETPGASDGGAADYIDGLLGAFSVDPPRIWAGGPTSGRHGGARGFEGFLTLGRLEELAWRMRIEGSDGHPERQFNGPVTGWQQRYRDGLASLGSDFAQVEGAEQDERLRSAGDFTALVYEHCCEAMYGAPEYGGNRDGVGWDAIGYAGDVQPRGWTDTEVSSP
;
A
#
# COMPACT_ATOMS: atom_id res chain seq x y z
N MET A 1 -4.16 -14.31 5.68
CA MET A 1 -4.60 -13.71 6.96
C MET A 1 -3.96 -12.35 7.04
N PRO A 2 -4.67 -11.33 7.54
CA PRO A 2 -4.10 -10.01 7.73
C PRO A 2 -2.87 -10.05 8.65
N VAL A 3 -1.91 -9.16 8.41
CA VAL A 3 -0.68 -8.95 9.16
C VAL A 3 -0.94 -8.03 10.36
N TRP A 4 -1.67 -6.93 10.18
CA TRP A 4 -1.89 -5.93 11.23
C TRP A 4 -3.36 -5.69 11.56
N LEU A 5 -4.22 -5.64 10.54
CA LEU A 5 -5.66 -5.47 10.70
C LEU A 5 -6.30 -6.72 11.30
N THR A 6 -7.47 -6.56 11.91
CA THR A 6 -8.36 -7.69 12.19
C THR A 6 -9.02 -8.19 10.90
N ASP A 7 -9.53 -9.42 10.91
CA ASP A 7 -10.31 -9.97 9.77
C ASP A 7 -11.54 -9.14 9.42
N ALA A 8 -12.13 -8.43 10.40
CA ALA A 8 -13.26 -7.53 10.17
C ALA A 8 -12.81 -6.24 9.48
N GLU A 9 -11.77 -5.59 10.01
CA GLU A 9 -11.19 -4.38 9.43
C GLU A 9 -10.66 -4.61 8.02
N TYR A 10 -9.97 -5.73 7.79
CA TYR A 10 -9.46 -6.10 6.46
C TYR A 10 -10.59 -6.29 5.45
N ARG A 11 -11.73 -6.90 5.85
CA ARG A 11 -12.91 -7.03 4.96
C ARG A 11 -13.51 -5.67 4.62
N THR A 12 -13.64 -4.77 5.59
CA THR A 12 -14.10 -3.39 5.35
C THR A 12 -13.15 -2.64 4.42
N LEU A 13 -11.84 -2.73 4.67
CA LEU A 13 -10.81 -2.12 3.83
C LEU A 13 -10.86 -2.67 2.40
N SER A 14 -10.97 -3.98 2.24
CA SER A 14 -11.04 -4.62 0.92
C SER A 14 -12.24 -4.13 0.12
N ALA A 15 -13.41 -4.02 0.74
CA ALA A 15 -14.60 -3.46 0.11
C ALA A 15 -14.40 -1.97 -0.26
N ALA A 16 -13.78 -1.18 0.63
CA ALA A 16 -13.50 0.23 0.36
C ALA A 16 -12.55 0.40 -0.84
N CYS A 17 -11.46 -0.37 -0.89
CA CYS A 17 -10.52 -0.37 -1.99
C CYS A 17 -11.20 -0.71 -3.32
N ALA A 18 -12.05 -1.75 -3.34
CA ALA A 18 -12.80 -2.18 -4.51
C ALA A 18 -13.79 -1.12 -5.04
N ARG A 19 -14.33 -0.27 -4.16
CA ARG A 19 -15.16 0.88 -4.58
C ARG A 19 -14.33 2.03 -5.14
N LEU A 20 -13.12 2.24 -4.61
CA LEU A 20 -12.26 3.36 -4.96
C LEU A 20 -11.50 3.17 -6.28
N ILE A 21 -11.01 1.96 -6.56
CA ILE A 21 -10.46 1.57 -7.85
C ILE A 21 -11.17 0.28 -8.28
N PRO A 22 -12.34 0.39 -8.93
CA PRO A 22 -13.13 -0.77 -9.33
C PRO A 22 -12.45 -1.53 -10.47
N THR A 23 -12.66 -2.84 -10.49
CA THR A 23 -12.37 -3.66 -11.67
C THR A 23 -13.41 -3.38 -12.74
N ASP A 24 -12.96 -3.01 -13.94
CA ASP A 24 -13.80 -2.72 -15.09
C ASP A 24 -13.21 -3.33 -16.39
N GLU A 25 -13.02 -2.53 -17.43
CA GLU A 25 -12.23 -2.91 -18.60
C GLU A 25 -10.74 -3.11 -18.25
N THR A 26 -10.31 -2.60 -17.10
CA THR A 26 -8.96 -2.71 -16.54
C THR A 26 -8.95 -3.33 -15.12
N PRO A 27 -7.82 -3.91 -14.68
CA PRO A 27 -7.66 -4.42 -13.33
C PRO A 27 -7.86 -3.34 -12.25
N GLY A 28 -8.64 -3.66 -11.22
CA GLY A 28 -8.92 -2.79 -10.09
C GLY A 28 -8.08 -3.10 -8.85
N ALA A 29 -8.36 -2.39 -7.75
CA ALA A 29 -7.67 -2.55 -6.46
C ALA A 29 -7.74 -3.99 -5.91
N SER A 30 -8.83 -4.71 -6.15
CA SER A 30 -8.97 -6.11 -5.74
C SER A 30 -8.02 -7.02 -6.53
N ASP A 31 -7.85 -6.78 -7.83
CA ASP A 31 -6.95 -7.55 -8.70
C ASP A 31 -5.49 -7.30 -8.31
N GLY A 32 -5.14 -6.04 -8.06
CA GLY A 32 -3.79 -5.65 -7.66
C GLY A 32 -3.44 -5.95 -6.19
N GLY A 33 -4.39 -6.40 -5.35
CA GLY A 33 -4.11 -6.71 -3.95
C GLY A 33 -3.92 -5.46 -3.06
N ALA A 34 -4.66 -4.38 -3.31
CA ALA A 34 -4.48 -3.12 -2.58
C ALA A 34 -4.65 -3.24 -1.06
N ALA A 35 -5.60 -4.05 -0.60
CA ALA A 35 -5.80 -4.29 0.83
C ALA A 35 -4.60 -5.02 1.48
N ASP A 36 -3.95 -5.93 0.74
CA ASP A 36 -2.74 -6.64 1.22
C ASP A 36 -1.55 -5.69 1.35
N TYR A 37 -1.37 -4.80 0.37
CA TYR A 37 -0.37 -3.74 0.43
C TYR A 37 -0.57 -2.85 1.66
N ILE A 38 -1.79 -2.32 1.83
CA ILE A 38 -2.11 -1.39 2.92
C ILE A 38 -1.92 -2.05 4.28
N ASP A 39 -2.44 -3.26 4.47
CA ASP A 39 -2.26 -4.04 5.70
C ASP A 39 -0.77 -4.34 5.98
N GLY A 40 -0.02 -4.69 4.94
CA GLY A 40 1.44 -4.86 5.01
C GLY A 40 2.19 -3.57 5.38
N LEU A 41 1.75 -2.41 4.87
CA LEU A 41 2.32 -1.10 5.19
C LEU A 41 2.03 -0.71 6.64
N LEU A 42 0.79 -0.90 7.10
CA LEU A 42 0.42 -0.66 8.49
C LEU A 42 1.17 -1.59 9.45
N GLY A 43 1.45 -2.82 9.01
CA GLY A 43 2.24 -3.82 9.70
C GLY A 43 3.74 -3.80 9.40
N ALA A 44 4.29 -2.77 8.74
CA ALA A 44 5.65 -2.83 8.19
C ALA A 44 6.75 -3.16 9.22
N PHE A 45 6.54 -2.77 10.48
CA PHE A 45 7.46 -3.01 11.61
C PHE A 45 7.17 -4.30 12.40
N SER A 46 6.26 -5.16 11.93
CA SER A 46 6.00 -6.48 12.52
C SER A 46 7.06 -7.54 12.16
N VAL A 47 7.96 -7.22 11.22
CA VAL A 47 9.06 -8.06 10.74
C VAL A 47 10.38 -7.29 10.77
N ASP A 48 11.49 -8.02 10.74
CA ASP A 48 12.85 -7.47 10.74
C ASP A 48 13.68 -8.10 9.60
N PRO A 49 14.28 -7.32 8.68
CA PRO A 49 14.15 -5.87 8.51
C PRO A 49 12.71 -5.42 8.20
N PRO A 50 12.30 -4.20 8.60
CA PRO A 50 10.95 -3.74 8.37
C PRO A 50 10.68 -3.54 6.87
N ARG A 51 9.43 -3.74 6.44
CA ARG A 51 9.03 -3.64 5.03
C ARG A 51 8.89 -2.19 4.53
N ILE A 52 9.97 -1.42 4.66
CA ILE A 52 10.03 0.00 4.31
C ILE A 52 10.82 0.23 3.02
N TRP A 53 12.04 -0.31 2.94
CA TRP A 53 12.86 -0.22 1.74
C TRP A 53 13.24 -1.61 1.24
N ALA A 54 12.71 -1.99 0.08
CA ALA A 54 13.22 -3.11 -0.68
C ALA A 54 14.70 -2.87 -1.05
N GLY A 55 15.45 -3.95 -1.22
CA GLY A 55 16.90 -3.93 -1.32
C GLY A 55 17.46 -3.44 -2.66
N GLY A 56 18.60 -4.02 -3.02
CA GLY A 56 19.48 -3.59 -4.11
C GLY A 56 18.80 -3.43 -5.47
N PRO A 57 19.47 -2.78 -6.44
CA PRO A 57 18.84 -1.82 -7.35
C PRO A 57 17.88 -2.41 -8.40
N THR A 58 17.73 -3.73 -8.45
CA THR A 58 16.95 -4.45 -9.45
C THR A 58 16.08 -5.49 -8.78
N SER A 59 14.86 -5.69 -9.29
CA SER A 59 13.97 -6.77 -8.85
C SER A 59 14.37 -8.13 -9.42
N GLY A 60 15.21 -8.15 -10.48
CA GLY A 60 15.58 -9.36 -11.19
C GLY A 60 14.56 -9.82 -12.23
N ARG A 61 13.42 -9.12 -12.38
CA ARG A 61 12.34 -9.54 -13.30
C ARG A 61 12.73 -9.46 -14.78
N HIS A 62 13.64 -8.54 -15.12
CA HIS A 62 14.24 -8.41 -16.45
C HIS A 62 15.72 -8.87 -16.46
N GLY A 63 16.06 -9.81 -15.56
CA GLY A 63 17.42 -10.29 -15.34
C GLY A 63 18.15 -9.54 -14.22
N GLY A 64 19.37 -9.96 -13.89
CA GLY A 64 20.12 -9.42 -12.75
C GLY A 64 19.77 -10.06 -11.41
N ALA A 65 20.28 -9.48 -10.32
CA ALA A 65 20.02 -9.96 -8.96
C ALA A 65 18.61 -9.56 -8.50
N ARG A 66 17.97 -10.41 -7.71
CA ARG A 66 16.64 -10.15 -7.12
C ARG A 66 16.75 -9.32 -5.85
N GLY A 67 17.30 -8.11 -5.97
CA GLY A 67 17.59 -7.23 -4.84
C GLY A 67 16.35 -6.81 -4.06
N PHE A 68 15.19 -6.73 -4.72
CA PHE A 68 13.93 -6.35 -4.06
C PHE A 68 13.29 -7.47 -3.23
N GLU A 69 13.78 -8.72 -3.28
CA GLU A 69 13.25 -9.81 -2.45
C GLU A 69 13.53 -9.63 -0.95
N GLY A 70 14.59 -8.88 -0.61
CA GLY A 70 14.95 -8.55 0.76
C GLY A 70 14.71 -7.08 1.09
N PHE A 71 14.45 -6.79 2.37
CA PHE A 71 14.31 -5.42 2.87
C PHE A 71 15.59 -4.97 3.59
N LEU A 72 15.85 -3.66 3.58
CA LEU A 72 17.02 -3.05 4.21
C LEU A 72 16.77 -2.75 5.69
N THR A 73 17.78 -2.98 6.52
CA THR A 73 17.81 -2.46 7.89
C THR A 73 17.88 -0.93 7.84
N LEU A 74 16.99 -0.27 8.59
CA LEU A 74 16.91 1.18 8.63
C LEU A 74 17.94 1.78 9.59
N GLY A 75 18.40 2.99 9.26
CA GLY A 75 19.15 3.79 10.22
C GLY A 75 18.23 4.31 11.33
N ARG A 76 18.77 4.60 12.52
CA ARG A 76 17.99 5.06 13.70
C ARG A 76 17.00 6.20 13.40
N LEU A 77 17.45 7.24 12.69
CA LEU A 77 16.60 8.41 12.40
C LEU A 77 15.51 8.10 11.39
N GLU A 78 15.81 7.23 10.43
CA GLU A 78 14.87 6.78 9.42
C GLU A 78 13.81 5.87 10.01
N GLU A 79 14.21 4.91 10.84
CA GLU A 79 13.29 4.08 11.61
C GLU A 79 12.36 4.97 12.46
N LEU A 80 12.92 5.94 13.20
CA LEU A 80 12.11 6.86 14.00
C LEU A 80 11.10 7.63 13.14
N ALA A 81 11.51 8.15 11.99
CA ALA A 81 10.62 8.87 11.08
C ALA A 81 9.48 7.98 10.55
N TRP A 82 9.79 6.75 10.13
CA TRP A 82 8.80 5.81 9.62
C TRP A 82 7.85 5.30 10.71
N ARG A 83 8.36 5.01 11.91
CA ARG A 83 7.50 4.66 13.04
C ARG A 83 6.57 5.81 13.42
N MET A 84 7.05 7.06 13.45
CA MET A 84 6.18 8.21 13.67
C MET A 84 5.09 8.35 12.60
N ARG A 85 5.39 8.03 11.33
CA ARG A 85 4.41 8.08 10.24
C ARG A 85 3.37 6.96 10.35
N ILE A 86 3.80 5.73 10.64
CA ILE A 86 2.93 4.54 10.67
C ILE A 86 2.21 4.41 12.02
N GLU A 87 2.97 4.34 13.12
CA GLU A 87 2.45 4.10 14.47
C GLU A 87 2.00 5.39 15.15
N GLY A 88 2.54 6.54 14.73
CA GLY A 88 2.31 7.82 15.41
C GLY A 88 3.22 7.99 16.63
N SER A 89 2.82 8.90 17.51
CA SER A 89 3.55 9.11 18.76
C SER A 89 3.33 7.98 19.76
N ASP A 90 2.16 7.34 19.79
CA ASP A 90 1.82 6.23 20.71
C ASP A 90 2.32 6.41 22.17
N GLY A 91 2.21 7.63 22.71
CA GLY A 91 2.68 7.96 24.05
C GLY A 91 4.19 8.12 24.23
N HIS A 92 5.00 7.84 23.21
CA HIS A 92 6.46 8.00 23.20
C HIS A 92 6.88 9.48 23.24
N PRO A 93 7.53 9.97 24.31
CA PRO A 93 7.90 11.38 24.43
C PRO A 93 8.87 11.85 23.32
N GLU A 94 9.77 10.97 22.87
CA GLU A 94 10.73 11.25 21.80
C GLU A 94 10.08 11.54 20.44
N ARG A 95 8.81 11.12 20.27
CA ARG A 95 8.00 11.33 19.06
C ARG A 95 7.06 12.54 19.16
N GLN A 96 7.18 13.36 20.22
CA GLN A 96 6.22 14.42 20.55
C GLN A 96 6.88 15.80 20.69
N PHE A 97 8.09 15.99 20.16
CA PHE A 97 8.80 17.27 20.25
C PHE A 97 7.97 18.45 19.70
N ASN A 98 7.22 18.24 18.60
CA ASN A 98 6.31 19.21 18.01
C ASN A 98 4.83 18.91 18.34
N GLY A 99 4.57 18.20 19.42
CA GLY A 99 3.25 17.71 19.82
C GLY A 99 2.95 16.28 19.31
N PRO A 100 1.83 15.68 19.78
CA PRO A 100 1.42 14.34 19.36
C PRO A 100 1.14 14.23 17.87
N VAL A 101 1.57 13.12 17.28
CA VAL A 101 1.37 12.76 15.88
C VAL A 101 0.43 11.57 15.80
N THR A 102 -0.64 11.71 15.02
CA THR A 102 -1.54 10.61 14.68
C THR A 102 -0.96 9.85 13.48
N GLY A 103 -0.47 8.64 13.73
CA GLY A 103 0.06 7.77 12.67
C GLY A 103 -1.04 7.15 11.82
N TRP A 104 -0.65 6.58 10.68
CA TRP A 104 -1.58 5.87 9.79
C TRP A 104 -2.34 4.75 10.49
N GLN A 105 -1.73 4.00 11.39
CA GLN A 105 -2.42 2.95 12.15
C GLN A 105 -3.68 3.47 12.85
N GLN A 106 -3.57 4.58 13.59
CA GLN A 106 -4.73 5.18 14.23
C GLN A 106 -5.73 5.74 13.21
N ARG A 107 -5.25 6.44 12.17
CA ARG A 107 -6.12 6.97 11.11
C ARG A 107 -6.93 5.86 10.41
N TYR A 108 -6.34 4.69 10.21
CA TYR A 108 -7.03 3.54 9.61
C TYR A 108 -8.04 2.91 10.56
N ARG A 109 -7.73 2.75 11.85
CA ARG A 109 -8.72 2.25 12.83
C ARG A 109 -9.92 3.18 12.94
N ASP A 110 -9.68 4.47 13.12
CA ASP A 110 -10.73 5.48 13.27
C ASP A 110 -11.56 5.59 11.97
N GLY A 111 -10.88 5.59 10.82
CA GLY A 111 -11.51 5.63 9.50
C GLY A 111 -12.37 4.40 9.21
N LEU A 112 -11.85 3.19 9.40
CA LEU A 112 -12.60 1.95 9.19
C LEU A 112 -13.79 1.84 10.15
N ALA A 113 -13.63 2.26 11.41
CA ALA A 113 -14.74 2.34 12.36
C ALA A 113 -15.84 3.31 11.90
N SER A 114 -15.45 4.45 11.30
CA SER A 114 -16.40 5.46 10.80
C SER A 114 -17.24 4.97 9.62
N LEU A 115 -16.75 4.00 8.85
CA LEU A 115 -17.50 3.37 7.75
C LEU A 115 -18.63 2.44 8.24
N GLY A 116 -18.58 2.00 9.51
CA GLY A 116 -19.53 1.06 10.09
C GLY A 116 -19.12 -0.41 9.89
N SER A 117 -19.46 -1.25 10.87
CA SER A 117 -19.12 -2.69 10.87
C SER A 117 -19.85 -3.51 9.81
N ASP A 118 -20.92 -2.97 9.25
CA ASP A 118 -21.74 -3.53 8.17
C ASP A 118 -21.33 -3.04 6.77
N PHE A 119 -20.28 -2.21 6.65
CA PHE A 119 -19.89 -1.56 5.40
C PHE A 119 -19.70 -2.55 4.23
N ALA A 120 -19.08 -3.70 4.47
CA ALA A 120 -18.85 -4.70 3.43
C ALA A 120 -20.13 -5.45 3.01
N GLN A 121 -21.23 -5.29 3.74
CA GLN A 121 -22.51 -5.98 3.53
C GLN A 121 -23.60 -5.08 2.95
N VAL A 122 -23.46 -3.75 3.03
CA VAL A 122 -24.41 -2.81 2.43
C VAL A 122 -24.22 -2.71 0.92
N GLU A 123 -25.26 -2.23 0.24
CA GLU A 123 -25.26 -2.02 -1.21
C GLU A 123 -24.20 -1.00 -1.64
N GLY A 124 -23.70 -1.12 -2.88
CA GLY A 124 -22.59 -0.28 -3.38
C GLY A 124 -22.87 1.23 -3.31
N ALA A 125 -24.10 1.66 -3.52
CA ALA A 125 -24.48 3.08 -3.41
C ALA A 125 -24.35 3.61 -1.97
N GLU A 126 -24.66 2.78 -0.97
CA GLU A 126 -24.47 3.12 0.44
C GLU A 126 -22.98 3.12 0.81
N GLN A 127 -22.19 2.17 0.27
CA GLN A 127 -20.73 2.20 0.43
C GLN A 127 -20.13 3.50 -0.10
N ASP A 128 -20.58 3.95 -1.28
CA ASP A 128 -20.11 5.20 -1.89
C ASP A 128 -20.46 6.44 -1.05
N GLU A 129 -21.66 6.48 -0.46
CA GLU A 129 -22.07 7.59 0.40
C GLU A 129 -21.25 7.65 1.70
N ARG A 130 -21.00 6.50 2.32
CA ARG A 130 -20.16 6.41 3.52
C ARG A 130 -18.72 6.79 3.22
N LEU A 131 -18.15 6.35 2.10
CA LEU A 131 -16.82 6.78 1.65
C LEU A 131 -16.79 8.28 1.37
N ARG A 132 -17.80 8.85 0.72
CA ARG A 132 -17.88 10.31 0.50
C ARG A 132 -17.91 11.08 1.82
N SER A 133 -18.65 10.57 2.80
CA SER A 133 -18.75 11.15 4.14
C SER A 133 -17.45 11.05 4.95
N ALA A 134 -16.62 10.03 4.71
CA ALA A 134 -15.35 9.81 5.40
C ALA A 134 -14.17 10.66 4.85
N GLY A 135 -14.39 11.48 3.81
CA GLY A 135 -13.51 12.58 3.37
C GLY A 135 -12.00 12.27 3.37
N ASP A 136 -11.30 12.77 4.39
CA ASP A 136 -9.85 12.62 4.56
C ASP A 136 -9.38 11.16 4.66
N PHE A 137 -10.19 10.29 5.26
CA PHE A 137 -9.87 8.86 5.31
C PHE A 137 -9.97 8.23 3.93
N THR A 138 -11.02 8.56 3.18
CA THR A 138 -11.22 8.06 1.82
C THR A 138 -10.10 8.51 0.88
N ALA A 139 -9.66 9.76 1.01
CA ALA A 139 -8.49 10.26 0.28
C ALA A 139 -7.22 9.48 0.62
N LEU A 140 -6.98 9.18 1.90
CA LEU A 140 -5.83 8.37 2.34
C LEU A 140 -5.88 6.94 1.79
N VAL A 141 -7.04 6.28 1.82
CA VAL A 141 -7.18 4.92 1.26
C VAL A 141 -6.94 4.95 -0.25
N TYR A 142 -7.47 5.95 -0.96
CA TYR A 142 -7.25 6.10 -2.40
C TYR A 142 -5.77 6.31 -2.75
N GLU A 143 -5.05 7.15 -1.99
CA GLU A 143 -3.61 7.35 -2.14
C GLU A 143 -2.85 6.03 -2.03
N HIS A 144 -3.06 5.27 -0.96
CA HIS A 144 -2.41 3.98 -0.79
C HIS A 144 -2.90 2.91 -1.79
N CYS A 145 -4.13 3.00 -2.31
CA CYS A 145 -4.57 2.13 -3.41
C CYS A 145 -3.78 2.42 -4.69
N CYS A 146 -3.47 3.69 -4.98
CA CYS A 146 -2.63 4.06 -6.12
C CYS A 146 -1.19 3.55 -5.92
N GLU A 147 -0.63 3.72 -4.72
CA GLU A 147 0.68 3.15 -4.37
C GLU A 147 0.69 1.63 -4.53
N ALA A 148 -0.38 0.95 -4.08
CA ALA A 148 -0.52 -0.48 -4.23
C ALA A 148 -0.61 -0.88 -5.70
N MET A 149 -1.41 -0.21 -6.52
CA MET A 149 -1.62 -0.59 -7.92
C MET A 149 -0.39 -0.35 -8.80
N TYR A 150 0.34 0.73 -8.55
CA TYR A 150 1.39 1.19 -9.46
C TYR A 150 2.80 1.11 -8.85
N GLY A 151 2.92 0.67 -7.60
CA GLY A 151 4.17 0.37 -6.93
C GLY A 151 4.77 -0.98 -7.30
N ALA A 152 5.94 -1.27 -6.73
CA ALA A 152 6.64 -2.53 -6.93
C ALA A 152 5.89 -3.68 -6.22
N PRO A 153 5.65 -4.83 -6.88
CA PRO A 153 4.87 -5.94 -6.30
C PRO A 153 5.45 -6.51 -4.99
N GLU A 154 6.75 -6.32 -4.74
CA GLU A 154 7.46 -6.80 -3.56
C GLU A 154 6.94 -6.18 -2.25
N TYR A 155 6.20 -5.06 -2.32
CA TYR A 155 5.51 -4.47 -1.17
C TYR A 155 4.13 -5.10 -0.90
N GLY A 156 3.65 -6.01 -1.75
CA GLY A 156 2.39 -6.76 -1.56
C GLY A 156 1.19 -6.20 -2.31
N GLY A 157 1.36 -5.10 -3.03
CA GLY A 157 0.41 -4.60 -4.03
C GLY A 157 0.80 -5.06 -5.43
N ASN A 158 0.17 -4.47 -6.44
CA ASN A 158 0.41 -4.69 -7.87
C ASN A 158 0.63 -6.17 -8.20
N ARG A 159 -0.23 -7.02 -7.65
CA ARG A 159 -0.11 -8.47 -7.75
C ARG A 159 0.04 -8.87 -9.20
N ASP A 160 1.02 -9.72 -9.48
CA ASP A 160 1.36 -10.18 -10.83
C ASP A 160 1.68 -9.07 -11.85
N GLY A 161 1.86 -7.81 -11.41
CA GLY A 161 2.11 -6.67 -12.28
C GLY A 161 0.87 -6.09 -12.95
N VAL A 162 -0.35 -6.45 -12.54
CA VAL A 162 -1.59 -6.10 -13.25
C VAL A 162 -1.79 -4.59 -13.46
N GLY A 163 -1.40 -3.76 -12.49
CA GLY A 163 -1.52 -2.30 -12.61
C GLY A 163 -0.48 -1.72 -13.58
N TRP A 164 0.70 -2.34 -13.66
CA TRP A 164 1.73 -1.97 -14.63
C TRP A 164 1.35 -2.38 -16.05
N ASP A 165 0.85 -3.61 -16.24
CA ASP A 165 0.38 -4.09 -17.53
C ASP A 165 -0.74 -3.21 -18.08
N ALA A 166 -1.69 -2.79 -17.24
CA ALA A 166 -2.81 -1.93 -17.62
C ALA A 166 -2.38 -0.57 -18.20
N ILE A 167 -1.22 -0.05 -17.76
CA ILE A 167 -0.68 1.24 -18.23
C ILE A 167 0.49 1.07 -19.22
N GLY A 168 0.79 -0.16 -19.64
CA GLY A 168 1.92 -0.46 -20.53
C GLY A 168 3.30 -0.20 -19.91
N TYR A 169 3.42 -0.29 -18.58
CA TYR A 169 4.69 -0.16 -17.90
C TYR A 169 5.34 -1.53 -17.70
N ALA A 170 6.59 -1.71 -18.14
CA ALA A 170 7.27 -2.99 -18.07
C ALA A 170 7.85 -3.33 -16.67
N GLY A 171 7.76 -2.41 -15.70
CA GLY A 171 8.49 -2.50 -14.44
C GLY A 171 9.95 -2.05 -14.56
N ASP A 172 10.78 -2.40 -13.57
CA ASP A 172 12.21 -2.07 -13.58
C ASP A 172 12.96 -2.91 -14.61
N VAL A 173 13.49 -2.26 -15.66
CA VAL A 173 14.19 -2.94 -16.76
C VAL A 173 15.69 -3.14 -16.53
N GLN A 174 16.23 -2.71 -15.38
CA GLN A 174 17.65 -2.92 -15.08
C GLN A 174 17.93 -4.36 -14.66
N PRO A 175 19.11 -4.92 -15.00
CA PRO A 175 20.22 -4.28 -15.69
C PRO A 175 20.15 -4.39 -17.22
N ARG A 176 19.13 -5.05 -17.77
CA ARG A 176 18.98 -5.28 -19.22
C ARG A 176 18.94 -3.97 -20.01
N GLY A 177 18.25 -2.97 -19.47
CA GLY A 177 17.93 -1.73 -20.18
C GLY A 177 17.01 -1.98 -21.38
N TRP A 178 16.74 -0.92 -22.13
CA TRP A 178 16.06 -1.01 -23.42
C TRP A 178 17.09 -1.10 -24.54
N THR A 179 16.86 -1.97 -25.51
CA THR A 179 17.63 -2.01 -26.74
C THR A 179 17.21 -0.88 -27.69
N ASP A 180 18.10 -0.48 -28.60
CA ASP A 180 17.78 0.53 -29.63
C ASP A 180 16.52 0.18 -30.43
N THR A 181 16.28 -1.12 -30.69
CA THR A 181 15.09 -1.59 -31.42
C THR A 181 13.81 -1.39 -30.60
N GLU A 182 13.82 -1.74 -29.31
CA GLU A 182 12.65 -1.54 -28.43
C GLU A 182 12.32 -0.06 -28.24
N VAL A 183 13.32 0.84 -28.29
CA VAL A 183 13.10 2.29 -28.22
C VAL A 183 12.63 2.87 -29.56
N SER A 184 13.20 2.40 -30.67
CA SER A 184 12.97 3.00 -32.00
C SER A 184 11.77 2.40 -32.73
N SER A 185 11.17 1.32 -32.23
CA SER A 185 10.02 0.63 -32.81
C SER A 185 9.08 0.11 -31.71
N PRO A 186 8.39 1.03 -31.00
CA PRO A 186 7.51 0.68 -29.88
C PRO A 186 6.23 -0.02 -30.31
#